data_AF-A0A5J5S477-F1
#
_entry.id   AF-A0A5J5S477-F1
#
_cell.length_a   1.000
_cell.length_b   1.000
_cell.length_c   1.000
_cell.angle_alpha   90.00
_cell.angle_beta   90.00
_cell.angle_gamma   90.00
#
_symmetry.space_group_name_H-M   'P 1'
#
loop_
_entity.id
_entity.type
_entity.pdbx_description
1 polymer ?
#
loop_
_entity_poly.entity_id
_entity_poly.type
_entity_poly.pdbx_seq_one_letter_code
_entity_poly.pdbx_strand_id
1 'polypeptide(L)'
;MNRKDTVKLISADEMEFVIDKDAAMVSQTIRNMLTSPGGFAETELGEVTFPEISAVILEKICQYFYWALQYSRSSADPGLITHKNGSWPLHLAHSFL
;
A
#
# COMPACT_ATOMS: atom_id res chain seq x y z
N MET A 1 2.99 -21.52 11.98
CA MET A 1 2.85 -21.06 10.58
C MET A 1 2.54 -19.57 10.60
N ASN A 2 3.40 -18.70 10.06
CA ASN A 2 3.01 -17.31 9.86
C ASN A 2 2.08 -17.28 8.64
N ARG A 3 0.76 -17.32 8.86
CA ARG A 3 -0.20 -17.01 7.80
C ARG A 3 0.13 -15.57 7.43
N LYS A 4 0.77 -15.35 6.28
CA LYS A 4 1.02 -14.00 5.80
C LYS A 4 -0.36 -13.42 5.51
N ASP A 5 -0.81 -12.52 6.38
CA ASP A 5 -2.00 -11.73 6.14
C ASP A 5 -1.73 -10.89 4.89
N THR A 6 -2.42 -11.21 3.80
CA THR A 6 -2.35 -10.46 2.55
C THR A 6 -3.68 -9.80 2.29
N VAL A 7 -3.65 -8.70 1.56
CA VAL A 7 -4.86 -8.03 1.05
C VAL A 7 -4.79 -7.99 -0.47
N LYS A 8 -5.96 -7.96 -1.10
CA LYS A 8 -6.10 -7.86 -2.55
C LYS A 8 -6.58 -6.47 -2.90
N LEU A 9 -5.87 -5.78 -3.78
CA LEU A 9 -6.29 -4.51 -4.35
C LEU A 9 -6.70 -4.74 -5.80
N ILE A 10 -7.88 -4.27 -6.19
CA ILE A 10 -8.46 -4.50 -7.52
C ILE A 10 -8.53 -3.15 -8.25
N SER A 11 -7.95 -3.05 -9.44
CA SER A 11 -7.98 -1.82 -10.25
C SER A 11 -9.30 -1.65 -11.01
N ALA A 12 -9.51 -0.49 -11.62
CA ALA A 12 -10.59 -0.20 -12.56
C ALA A 12 -10.61 -1.18 -13.76
N ASP A 13 -9.45 -1.69 -14.16
CA ASP A 13 -9.29 -2.68 -15.23
C ASP A 13 -9.50 -4.14 -14.74
N GLU A 14 -10.09 -4.33 -13.56
CA GLU A 14 -10.32 -5.64 -12.92
C GLU A 14 -9.04 -6.46 -12.63
N MET A 15 -7.86 -5.83 -12.70
CA MET A 15 -6.59 -6.46 -12.35
C MET A 15 -6.40 -6.54 -10.84
N GLU A 16 -6.04 -7.73 -10.36
CA GLU A 16 -5.87 -8.05 -8.95
C GLU A 16 -4.39 -7.97 -8.51
N PHE A 17 -4.12 -7.23 -7.45
CA PHE A 17 -2.80 -7.09 -6.83
C PHE A 17 -2.83 -7.62 -5.41
N VAL A 18 -2.15 -8.72 -5.14
CA VAL A 18 -2.04 -9.29 -3.80
C VAL A 18 -0.77 -8.78 -3.13
N ILE A 19 -0.93 -8.07 -2.02
CA ILE A 19 0.19 -7.47 -1.25
C ILE A 19 0.12 -7.86 0.22
N ASP A 20 1.26 -7.80 0.91
CA ASP A 20 1.31 -8.00 2.36
C ASP A 20 0.48 -6.93 3.08
N LYS A 21 -0.32 -7.33 4.06
CA LYS A 21 -1.16 -6.42 4.84
C LYS A 21 -0.33 -5.35 5.55
N ASP A 22 0.84 -5.70 6.08
CA ASP A 22 1.80 -4.73 6.63
C ASP A 22 2.16 -3.60 5.63
N ALA A 23 2.34 -3.94 4.35
CA ALA A 23 2.63 -2.97 3.32
C ALA A 23 1.37 -2.17 2.96
N ALA A 24 0.20 -2.79 2.86
CA ALA A 24 -1.04 -2.05 2.64
C ALA A 24 -1.33 -1.01 3.76
N MET A 25 -0.98 -1.37 5.01
CA MET A 25 -1.26 -0.59 6.20
C MET A 25 -0.37 0.65 6.38
N VAL A 26 0.66 0.88 5.53
CA VAL A 26 1.33 2.20 5.52
C VAL A 26 0.44 3.29 4.96
N SER A 27 -0.60 2.97 4.18
CA SER A 27 -1.65 3.94 3.81
C SER A 27 -2.76 4.00 4.86
N GLN A 28 -3.02 5.20 5.38
CA GLN A 28 -4.09 5.43 6.35
C GLN A 28 -5.47 5.26 5.70
N THR A 29 -5.63 5.67 4.45
CA THR A 29 -6.86 5.47 3.68
C THR A 29 -7.17 3.99 3.49
N ILE A 30 -6.20 3.18 3.05
CA ILE A 30 -6.39 1.72 2.89
C ILE A 30 -6.67 1.06 4.24
N ARG A 31 -5.96 1.47 5.30
CA ARG A 31 -6.26 0.99 6.66
C ARG A 31 -7.69 1.28 7.04
N ASN A 32 -8.18 2.49 6.81
CA ASN A 32 -9.56 2.86 7.13
C ASN A 32 -10.56 2.02 6.31
N MET A 33 -10.31 1.82 5.02
CA MET A 33 -11.15 0.96 4.17
C MET A 33 -11.21 -0.49 4.67
N LEU A 34 -10.09 -1.04 5.14
CA LEU A 34 -9.98 -2.42 5.62
C LEU A 34 -10.41 -2.64 7.09
N THR A 35 -10.53 -1.59 7.89
CA THR A 35 -10.77 -1.69 9.34
C THR A 35 -12.02 -0.97 9.81
N SER A 36 -12.64 -0.16 8.96
CA SER A 36 -13.81 0.63 9.36
C SER A 36 -15.02 -0.29 9.56
N PRO A 37 -15.67 -0.26 10.74
CA PRO A 37 -16.79 -1.14 11.10
C PRO A 37 -18.12 -0.76 10.40
N GLY A 38 -18.06 -0.07 9.25
CA GLY A 38 -19.22 0.43 8.53
C GLY A 38 -19.10 0.24 7.03
N GLY A 39 -19.67 -0.86 6.52
CA GLY A 39 -20.31 -0.87 5.22
C GLY A 39 -19.50 -1.23 3.98
N PHE A 40 -18.20 -1.52 4.07
CA PHE A 40 -17.46 -2.13 2.95
C PHE A 40 -17.37 -3.63 3.19
N ALA A 41 -18.22 -4.41 2.49
CA ALA A 41 -18.25 -5.89 2.54
C ALA A 41 -16.88 -6.55 2.27
N GLU A 42 -15.97 -5.76 1.72
CA GLU A 42 -14.54 -5.96 1.48
C GLU A 42 -13.69 -6.30 2.73
N THR A 43 -14.14 -5.92 3.94
CA THR A 43 -13.38 -6.13 5.19
C THR A 43 -13.29 -7.59 5.64
N GLU A 44 -14.29 -8.43 5.33
CA GLU A 44 -14.27 -9.86 5.69
C GLU A 44 -13.36 -10.70 4.77
N LEU A 45 -13.17 -10.25 3.52
CA LEU A 45 -12.37 -10.95 2.51
C LEU A 45 -10.94 -10.39 2.38
N GLY A 46 -10.69 -9.17 2.89
CA GLY A 46 -9.40 -8.49 2.76
C GLY A 46 -9.15 -7.99 1.34
N GLU A 47 -10.22 -7.61 0.63
CA GLU A 47 -10.19 -7.13 -0.75
C GLU A 47 -10.55 -5.64 -0.77
N VAL A 48 -9.99 -4.84 -1.68
CA VAL A 48 -10.34 -3.42 -1.84
C VAL A 48 -10.35 -3.08 -3.32
N THR A 49 -11.43 -2.49 -3.80
CA THR A 49 -11.65 -2.16 -5.19
C THR A 49 -11.48 -0.67 -5.44
N PHE A 50 -10.72 -0.33 -6.47
CA PHE A 50 -10.43 1.03 -6.88
C PHE A 50 -11.00 1.29 -8.28
N PRO A 51 -12.30 1.65 -8.40
CA PRO A 51 -12.97 1.80 -9.69
C PRO A 51 -12.43 2.96 -10.54
N GLU A 52 -11.65 3.87 -9.96
CA GLU A 52 -11.09 5.05 -10.64
C GLU A 52 -9.58 4.93 -10.89
N ILE A 53 -8.92 3.87 -10.42
CA ILE A 53 -7.46 3.72 -10.52
C ILE A 53 -7.14 2.63 -11.53
N SER A 54 -6.42 2.98 -12.60
CA SER A 54 -5.96 1.99 -13.58
C SER A 54 -4.91 1.04 -13.00
N ALA A 55 -4.79 -0.15 -13.57
CA ALA A 55 -3.83 -1.17 -13.15
C ALA A 55 -2.39 -0.65 -13.08
N VAL A 56 -1.99 0.17 -14.05
CA VAL A 56 -0.64 0.76 -14.13
C VAL A 56 -0.35 1.69 -12.94
N ILE A 57 -1.34 2.47 -12.51
CA ILE A 57 -1.20 3.37 -11.35
C ILE A 57 -1.22 2.55 -10.06
N LEU A 58 -2.13 1.58 -9.96
CA LEU A 58 -2.24 0.72 -8.78
C LEU A 58 -0.96 -0.09 -8.54
N GLU A 59 -0.29 -0.55 -9.59
CA GLU A 59 1.03 -1.20 -9.50
C GLU A 59 2.08 -0.27 -8.86
N LYS A 60 2.11 1.00 -9.25
CA LYS A 60 3.05 1.99 -8.69
C LYS A 60 2.74 2.29 -7.22
N ILE A 61 1.47 2.32 -6.84
CA ILE A 61 1.04 2.46 -5.45
C ILE A 61 1.50 1.25 -4.63
N CYS A 62 1.35 0.03 -5.14
CA CYS A 62 1.84 -1.18 -4.48
C CYS A 62 3.37 -1.14 -4.28
N GLN A 63 4.12 -0.72 -5.31
CA GLN A 63 5.58 -0.52 -5.20
C GLN A 63 5.93 0.50 -4.12
N TYR A 64 5.18 1.61 -4.05
CA TYR A 64 5.35 2.63 -3.03
C TYR A 64 5.09 2.10 -1.61
N PHE A 65 4.06 1.29 -1.40
CA PHE A 65 3.77 0.68 -0.10
C PHE A 65 4.92 -0.16 0.43
N TYR A 66 5.50 -1.02 -0.40
CA TYR A 66 6.67 -1.81 -0.01
C TYR A 66 7.89 -0.94 0.26
N TRP A 67 8.12 0.08 -0.58
CA TRP A 67 9.21 1.03 -0.35
C TRP A 67 9.05 1.78 0.98
N ALA A 68 7.85 2.29 1.28
CA ALA A 68 7.54 3.03 2.50
C ALA A 68 7.65 2.14 3.75
N LEU A 69 7.18 0.89 3.68
CA LEU A 69 7.33 -0.09 4.76
C LEU A 69 8.82 -0.37 5.06
N GLN A 70 9.63 -0.58 4.02
CA GLN A 70 11.06 -0.81 4.16
C GLN A 70 11.78 0.43 4.69
N TYR A 71 11.40 1.62 4.24
CA TYR A 71 11.96 2.88 4.74
C TYR A 71 11.64 3.08 6.22
N SER A 72 10.38 2.88 6.62
CA SER A 72 9.95 2.94 8.02
C SER A 72 10.72 1.96 8.92
N ARG A 73 10.97 0.74 8.43
CA ARG A 73 11.79 -0.27 9.15
C ARG A 73 13.29 0.08 9.17
N SER A 74 13.77 0.82 8.18
CA SER A 74 15.18 1.19 8.04
C SER A 74 15.57 2.49 8.78
N SER A 75 14.62 3.13 9.48
CA SER A 75 14.83 4.30 10.34
C SER A 75 15.78 4.07 11.53
N ALA A 76 16.46 2.92 11.60
CA ALA A 76 17.42 2.60 12.66
C ALA A 76 18.80 3.26 12.47
N ASP A 77 19.08 3.94 11.35
CA ASP A 77 20.30 4.75 11.20
C ASP A 77 20.11 5.92 10.19
N PRO A 78 20.05 7.19 10.64
CA PRO A 78 19.92 8.36 9.77
C PRO A 78 21.17 8.67 8.92
N GLY A 79 22.28 7.93 9.09
CA GLY A 79 23.55 8.17 8.39
C GLY A 79 23.69 7.46 7.04
N LEU A 80 22.92 6.40 6.77
CA LEU A 80 23.07 5.55 5.57
C LEU A 80 22.10 5.85 4.43
N ILE A 81 21.06 6.66 4.66
CA ILE A 81 20.00 6.94 3.66
C ILE A 81 20.40 7.97 2.59
N THR A 82 21.46 8.75 2.80
CA THR A 82 21.86 9.83 1.87
C THR A 82 22.54 9.33 0.60
N HIS A 83 22.86 8.03 0.49
CA HIS A 83 23.68 7.50 -0.61
C HIS A 83 23.01 6.44 -1.49
N LYS A 84 21.72 6.13 -1.28
CA LYS A 84 20.96 5.25 -2.20
C LYS A 84 19.99 6.06 -3.05
N ASN A 85 20.50 6.45 -4.22
CA ASN A 85 19.79 6.89 -5.42
C ASN A 85 18.40 6.23 -5.53
N GLY A 86 17.34 6.99 -5.24
CA GLY A 86 15.97 6.47 -5.26
C GLY A 86 14.96 7.43 -4.64
N SER A 87 15.10 8.73 -4.91
CA SER A 87 14.16 9.75 -4.50
C SER A 87 12.85 9.59 -5.27
N TRP A 88 11.93 8.78 -4.75
CA TRP A 88 10.53 8.94 -5.11
C TRP A 88 10.10 10.34 -4.67
N PRO A 89 9.47 11.15 -5.53
CA PRO A 89 9.05 12.48 -5.13
C PRO A 89 8.00 12.34 -4.03
N LEU A 90 8.38 12.72 -2.80
CA LEU A 90 7.49 12.78 -1.63
C LEU A 90 6.20 13.57 -1.92
N HIS A 91 6.25 14.47 -2.92
CA HIS A 91 5.11 15.26 -3.37
C HIS A 91 4.05 14.46 -4.16
N LEU A 92 4.36 13.26 -4.69
CA LEU A 92 3.36 12.36 -5.29
C LEU A 92 2.68 11.48 -4.23
N ALA A 93 3.36 11.21 -3.11
CA ALA A 93 2.81 10.41 -2.02
C ALA A 93 1.69 11.12 -1.25
N HIS A 94 1.75 12.45 -1.15
CA HIS A 94 0.75 13.23 -0.42
C HIS A 94 -0.62 13.27 -1.13
N SER A 95 -0.68 12.97 -2.43
CA SER A 95 -1.91 12.96 -3.22
C SER A 95 -2.69 11.64 -3.16
N PHE A 96 -2.12 10.61 -2.51
CA PHE A 96 -2.70 9.26 -2.45
C PHE A 96 -2.91 8.73 -1.01
N LEU A 97 -2.60 9.56 0.00
CA LEU A 97 -2.77 9.27 1.43
C LEU A 97 -4.05 9.87 1.98
#